data_AF-A0A8C9G8E2-F1
#
_entry.id   AF-A0A8C9G8E2-F1
#
_cell.length_a   1.000
_cell.length_b   1.000
_cell.length_c   1.000
_cell.angle_alpha   90.00
_cell.angle_beta   90.00
_cell.angle_gamma   90.00
#
_symmetry.space_group_name_H-M   'P 1'
#
loop_
_entity.id
_entity.type
_entity.pdbx_description
1 polymer ?
#
loop_
_entity_poly.entity_id
_entity_poly.type
_entity_poly.pdbx_seq_one_letter_code
_entity_poly.pdbx_strand_id
1 'polypeptide(L)'
;FSLHPFGEKDPRTSDSEENDKRRTHNVLERQRRNELKLSFFALRDQIPEVANNEKAPKVVILKKATEYVLSIQSDEHRLIAEKEQLRRRREQLKHKLEQLRNSQPQNCLIIDTLGIRDDGTFFMLGDELFNFFSFKILYLRHFFLREFQIELSPDCCIYLHIFLPCKYL
;
A
#
# COMPACT_ATOMS: atom_id res chain seq x y z
N PHE A 1 -11.05 -78.06 -26.56
CA PHE A 1 -10.36 -77.76 -25.29
C PHE A 1 -10.36 -76.25 -25.10
N SER A 2 -11.33 -75.73 -24.36
CA SER A 2 -11.38 -74.31 -23.99
C SER A 2 -11.14 -74.22 -22.49
N LEU A 3 -10.01 -73.63 -22.10
CA LEU A 3 -9.73 -73.22 -20.73
C LEU A 3 -9.93 -71.71 -20.65
N HIS A 4 -11.02 -71.29 -20.00
CA HIS A 4 -11.11 -69.95 -19.42
C HIS A 4 -10.60 -70.06 -17.98
N PRO A 5 -9.54 -69.33 -17.57
CA PRO A 5 -9.25 -69.18 -16.16
C PRO A 5 -10.17 -68.07 -15.63
N PHE A 6 -11.18 -68.47 -14.85
CA PHE A 6 -11.86 -67.55 -13.96
C PHE A 6 -10.85 -67.09 -12.91
N GLY A 7 -10.42 -65.83 -13.03
CA GLY A 7 -9.76 -65.12 -11.94
C GLY A 7 -10.77 -64.94 -10.82
N GLU A 8 -10.82 -65.92 -9.93
CA GLU A 8 -11.60 -65.89 -8.71
C GLU A 8 -10.95 -64.84 -7.79
N LYS A 9 -11.48 -63.61 -7.82
CA LYS A 9 -11.14 -62.60 -6.82
C LYS A 9 -11.72 -63.07 -5.51
N ASP A 10 -10.84 -63.36 -4.57
CA ASP A 10 -11.16 -63.76 -3.20
C ASP A 10 -12.19 -62.78 -2.60
N PRO A 11 -13.42 -63.22 -2.27
CA PRO A 11 -14.52 -62.30 -1.92
C PRO A 11 -14.26 -61.47 -0.66
N ARG A 12 -13.28 -61.88 0.16
CA ARG A 12 -13.00 -61.26 1.47
C ARG A 12 -11.98 -60.13 1.42
N THR A 13 -11.17 -60.04 0.36
CA THR A 13 -10.17 -58.96 0.21
C THR A 13 -10.74 -57.75 -0.54
N SER A 14 -11.64 -57.98 -1.50
CA SER A 14 -12.31 -56.92 -2.27
C SER A 14 -13.13 -55.96 -1.39
N ASP A 15 -13.87 -56.49 -0.41
CA ASP A 15 -14.72 -55.68 0.48
C ASP A 15 -13.90 -54.77 1.43
N SER A 16 -12.72 -55.23 1.85
CA SER A 16 -11.82 -54.44 2.70
C SER A 16 -11.23 -53.24 1.93
N GLU A 17 -10.74 -53.48 0.71
CA GLU A 17 -10.19 -52.42 -0.14
C GLU A 17 -11.24 -51.37 -0.53
N GLU A 18 -12.48 -51.79 -0.76
CA GLU A 18 -13.59 -50.87 -1.05
C GLU A 18 -13.95 -50.01 0.16
N ASN A 19 -13.94 -50.60 1.36
CA ASN A 19 -14.21 -49.86 2.60
C ASN A 19 -13.12 -48.80 2.88
N ASP A 20 -11.85 -49.14 2.64
CA ASP A 20 -10.73 -48.22 2.79
C ASP A 20 -10.78 -47.05 1.78
N LYS A 21 -11.17 -47.32 0.53
CA LYS A 21 -11.43 -46.27 -0.47
C LYS A 21 -12.55 -45.34 -0.02
N ARG A 22 -13.67 -45.91 0.45
CA ARG A 22 -14.81 -45.13 0.95
C ARG A 22 -14.43 -44.28 2.17
N ARG A 23 -13.64 -44.83 3.10
CA ARG A 23 -13.14 -44.11 4.27
C ARG A 23 -12.26 -42.93 3.87
N THR A 24 -11.30 -43.17 2.97
CA THR A 24 -10.38 -42.15 2.45
C THR A 24 -11.15 -41.03 1.74
N HIS A 25 -12.09 -41.39 0.86
CA HIS A 25 -12.97 -40.44 0.18
C HIS A 25 -13.73 -39.54 1.17
N ASN A 26 -14.30 -40.11 2.25
CA ASN A 26 -15.03 -39.35 3.25
C ASN A 26 -14.15 -38.36 4.04
N VAL A 27 -12.88 -38.74 4.31
CA VAL A 27 -11.91 -37.84 4.96
C VAL A 27 -11.58 -36.67 4.05
N LEU A 28 -11.25 -36.94 2.79
CA LEU A 28 -10.92 -35.91 1.80
C LEU A 28 -12.09 -34.95 1.55
N GLU A 29 -13.31 -35.47 1.42
CA GLU A 29 -14.49 -34.65 1.22
C GLU A 29 -14.81 -33.77 2.44
N ARG A 30 -14.58 -34.28 3.66
CA ARG A 30 -14.72 -33.47 4.87
C ARG A 30 -13.69 -32.35 4.91
N GLN A 31 -12.45 -32.63 4.55
CA GLN A 31 -11.40 -31.61 4.46
C GLN A 31 -11.77 -30.54 3.44
N ARG A 32 -12.17 -30.93 2.22
CA ARG A 32 -12.64 -30.01 1.18
C ARG A 32 -13.77 -29.09 1.66
N ARG A 33 -14.74 -29.64 2.39
CA ARG A 33 -15.86 -28.87 2.96
C ARG A 33 -15.39 -27.88 4.03
N ASN A 34 -14.41 -28.25 4.84
CA ASN A 34 -13.84 -27.36 5.85
C ASN A 34 -13.07 -26.22 5.19
N GLU A 35 -12.24 -26.50 4.20
CA GLU A 35 -11.53 -25.48 3.41
C GLU A 35 -12.51 -24.51 2.75
N LEU A 36 -13.55 -25.04 2.09
CA LEU A 36 -14.60 -24.20 1.50
C LEU A 36 -15.31 -23.33 2.55
N LYS A 37 -15.59 -23.86 3.73
CA LYS A 37 -16.19 -23.10 4.84
C LYS A 37 -15.28 -21.95 5.27
N LEU A 38 -13.97 -22.20 5.40
CA LEU A 38 -12.99 -21.16 5.73
C LEU A 38 -12.91 -20.09 4.64
N SER A 39 -12.93 -20.46 3.36
CA SER A 39 -12.99 -19.49 2.25
C SER A 39 -14.23 -18.60 2.32
N PHE A 40 -15.39 -19.15 2.70
CA PHE A 40 -16.62 -18.36 2.89
C PHE A 40 -16.51 -17.38 4.06
N PHE A 41 -15.84 -17.75 5.14
CA PHE A 41 -15.60 -16.84 6.27
C PHE A 41 -14.63 -15.73 5.90
N ALA A 42 -13.52 -16.07 5.24
CA ALA A 42 -12.58 -15.07 4.73
C ALA A 42 -13.28 -14.08 3.78
N LEU A 43 -14.14 -14.57 2.87
CA LEU A 43 -14.93 -13.71 1.98
C LEU A 43 -15.90 -12.81 2.75
N ARG A 44 -16.64 -13.35 3.72
CA ARG A 44 -17.58 -12.58 4.55
C ARG A 44 -16.87 -11.42 5.25
N ASP A 45 -15.69 -11.68 5.81
CA ASP A 45 -14.95 -10.69 6.60
C ASP A 45 -14.46 -9.51 5.75
N GLN A 46 -14.37 -9.66 4.42
CA GLN A 46 -14.05 -8.56 3.49
C GLN A 46 -15.24 -7.68 3.13
N ILE A 47 -16.47 -8.07 3.50
CA ILE A 47 -17.70 -7.39 3.07
C ILE A 47 -18.29 -6.65 4.28
N PRO A 48 -18.23 -5.30 4.32
CA PRO A 48 -18.61 -4.51 5.49
C PRO A 48 -20.02 -4.82 6.03
N GLU A 49 -20.98 -5.06 5.13
CA GLU A 49 -22.39 -5.32 5.50
C GLU A 49 -22.60 -6.66 6.23
N VAL A 50 -21.73 -7.65 6.00
CA VAL A 50 -21.90 -9.01 6.57
C VAL A 50 -20.74 -9.46 7.44
N ALA A 51 -19.67 -8.68 7.55
CA ALA A 51 -18.48 -9.01 8.35
C ALA A 51 -18.82 -9.35 9.81
N ASN A 52 -19.76 -8.61 10.42
CA ASN A 52 -20.17 -8.82 11.82
C ASN A 52 -21.26 -9.91 11.99
N ASN A 53 -21.75 -10.50 10.89
CA ASN A 53 -22.79 -11.54 10.95
C ASN A 53 -22.18 -12.92 10.75
N GLU A 54 -21.77 -13.55 11.87
CA GLU A 54 -21.14 -14.87 11.82
C GLU A 54 -22.00 -15.96 11.18
N LYS A 55 -23.33 -15.80 11.25
CA LYS A 55 -24.33 -16.76 10.77
C LYS A 55 -24.88 -16.39 9.38
N ALA A 56 -24.24 -15.46 8.67
CA ALA A 56 -24.65 -15.07 7.33
C ALA A 56 -24.78 -16.30 6.39
N PRO A 57 -25.93 -16.49 5.72
CA PRO A 57 -26.10 -17.59 4.77
C PRO A 57 -25.11 -17.46 3.59
N LYS A 58 -24.62 -18.59 3.06
CA LYS A 58 -23.69 -18.61 1.91
C LYS A 58 -24.18 -17.79 0.71
N VAL A 59 -25.47 -17.92 0.37
CA VAL A 59 -26.08 -17.17 -0.73
C VAL A 59 -26.07 -15.66 -0.48
N VAL A 60 -26.22 -15.23 0.77
CA VAL A 60 -26.16 -13.81 1.14
C VAL A 60 -24.73 -13.31 1.03
N ILE A 61 -23.73 -14.06 1.51
CA ILE A 61 -22.31 -13.71 1.37
C ILE A 61 -21.97 -13.50 -0.11
N LEU A 62 -22.37 -14.41 -1.00
CA LEU A 62 -22.10 -14.28 -2.44
C LEU A 62 -22.79 -13.06 -3.06
N LYS A 63 -24.07 -12.83 -2.77
CA LYS A 63 -24.80 -11.66 -3.28
C LYS A 63 -24.16 -10.36 -2.83
N LYS A 64 -23.85 -10.26 -1.54
CA LYS A 64 -23.22 -9.08 -0.95
C LYS A 64 -21.80 -8.87 -1.43
N ALA A 65 -21.04 -9.93 -1.70
CA ALA A 65 -19.74 -9.84 -2.35
C ALA A 65 -19.85 -9.19 -3.73
N THR A 66 -20.80 -9.65 -4.56
CA THR A 66 -21.01 -9.09 -5.89
C THR A 66 -21.45 -7.63 -5.83
N GLU A 67 -22.42 -7.30 -4.98
CA GLU A 67 -22.87 -5.92 -4.77
C GLU A 67 -21.70 -5.00 -4.34
N TYR A 68 -20.87 -5.48 -3.42
CA TYR A 68 -19.74 -4.71 -2.89
C TYR A 68 -18.62 -4.48 -3.92
N VAL A 69 -18.31 -5.48 -4.76
CA VAL A 69 -17.33 -5.31 -5.85
C VAL A 69 -17.83 -4.24 -6.83
N LEU A 70 -19.11 -4.28 -7.20
CA LEU A 70 -19.69 -3.29 -8.11
C LEU A 70 -19.69 -1.89 -7.51
N SER A 71 -19.97 -1.75 -6.21
CA SER A 71 -19.93 -0.45 -5.54
C SER A 71 -18.51 0.12 -5.49
N ILE A 72 -17.51 -0.71 -5.14
CA ILE A 72 -16.10 -0.27 -5.10
C ILE A 72 -15.64 0.17 -6.50
N GLN A 73 -15.98 -0.58 -7.56
CA GLN A 73 -15.62 -0.21 -8.93
C GLN A 73 -16.24 1.14 -9.35
N SER A 74 -17.51 1.36 -8.99
CA SER A 74 -18.18 2.63 -9.23
C SER A 74 -17.50 3.79 -8.47
N ASP A 75 -17.14 3.57 -7.21
CA ASP A 75 -16.44 4.56 -6.39
C ASP A 75 -15.03 4.84 -6.92
N GLU A 76 -14.30 3.81 -7.35
CA GLU A 76 -12.98 3.95 -7.98
C GLU A 76 -13.07 4.85 -9.23
N HIS A 77 -14.01 4.57 -10.13
CA HIS A 77 -14.22 5.41 -11.32
C HIS A 77 -14.57 6.85 -10.96
N ARG A 78 -15.43 7.06 -9.96
CA ARG A 78 -15.80 8.40 -9.47
C ARG A 78 -14.60 9.14 -8.90
N LEU A 79 -13.79 8.48 -8.06
CA LEU A 79 -12.60 9.06 -7.45
C LEU A 79 -11.50 9.36 -8.47
N ILE A 80 -11.34 8.53 -9.51
CA ILE A 80 -10.42 8.81 -10.63
C ILE A 80 -10.85 10.09 -11.36
N ALA A 81 -12.15 10.23 -11.67
CA ALA A 81 -12.67 11.42 -12.34
C ALA A 81 -12.50 12.69 -11.48
N GLU A 82 -12.78 12.59 -10.18
CA GLU A 82 -12.59 13.69 -9.23
C GLU A 82 -11.12 14.09 -9.11
N LYS A 83 -10.21 13.12 -9.01
CA LYS A 83 -8.76 13.35 -9.01
C LYS A 83 -8.30 14.11 -10.25
N GLU A 84 -8.81 13.74 -11.42
CA GLU A 84 -8.47 14.40 -12.68
C GLU A 84 -9.01 15.83 -12.73
N GLN A 85 -10.25 16.05 -12.28
CA GLN A 85 -10.84 17.38 -12.17
C GLN A 85 -10.02 18.29 -11.24
N LEU A 86 -9.62 17.77 -10.07
CA LEU A 86 -8.80 18.49 -9.11
C LEU A 86 -7.40 18.80 -9.67
N ARG A 87 -6.79 17.88 -10.42
CA ARG A 87 -5.51 18.12 -11.12
C ARG A 87 -5.60 19.28 -12.10
N ARG A 88 -6.61 19.29 -12.97
CA ARG A 88 -6.85 20.39 -13.91
C ARG A 88 -7.07 21.71 -13.19
N ARG A 89 -7.85 21.70 -12.10
CA ARG A 89 -8.10 22.92 -11.31
C ARG A 89 -6.82 23.45 -10.67
N ARG A 90 -5.99 22.56 -10.13
CA ARG A 90 -4.68 22.90 -9.56
C ARG A 90 -3.77 23.53 -10.60
N GLU A 91 -3.69 22.96 -11.80
CA GLU A 91 -2.87 23.51 -12.90
C GLU A 91 -3.37 24.88 -13.36
N GLN A 92 -4.68 25.07 -13.50
CA GLN A 92 -5.26 26.38 -13.81
C GLN A 92 -4.90 27.43 -12.75
N LEU A 93 -4.93 27.06 -11.46
CA LEU A 93 -4.58 27.97 -10.38
C LEU A 93 -3.08 28.28 -10.35
N LYS A 94 -2.22 27.29 -10.59
CA LYS A 94 -0.77 27.49 -10.74
C LYS A 94 -0.47 28.47 -11.87
N HIS A 95 -1.08 28.28 -13.03
CA HIS A 95 -0.87 29.16 -14.16
C HIS A 95 -1.34 30.60 -13.88
N LYS A 96 -2.50 30.77 -13.22
CA LYS A 96 -2.97 32.09 -12.77
C LYS A 96 -2.01 32.75 -11.78
N LEU A 97 -1.45 31.98 -10.85
CA LEU A 97 -0.48 32.48 -9.88
C LEU A 97 0.80 32.97 -10.57
N GLU A 98 1.32 32.21 -11.53
CA GLU A 98 2.47 32.60 -12.34
C GLU A 98 2.22 33.88 -13.13
N GLN A 99 1.06 34.01 -13.78
CA GLN A 99 0.69 35.24 -14.51
C GLN A 99 0.67 36.46 -13.58
N LEU A 100 0.04 36.33 -12.40
CA LEU A 100 -0.03 37.42 -11.42
C LEU A 100 1.35 37.80 -10.89
N ARG A 101 2.19 36.81 -10.57
CA ARG A 101 3.57 37.03 -10.13
C ARG A 101 4.41 37.75 -11.19
N ASN A 102 4.25 37.38 -12.46
CA ASN A 102 5.01 37.99 -13.56
C ASN A 102 4.52 39.40 -13.91
N SER A 103 3.28 39.75 -13.56
CA SER A 103 2.70 41.08 -13.76
C SER A 103 2.99 42.09 -12.62
N GLN A 104 3.51 41.60 -11.47
CA GLN A 104 3.87 42.42 -10.32
C GLN A 104 5.39 42.63 -10.27
N PRO A 105 5.92 43.84 -10.54
CA PRO A 105 7.33 44.11 -10.33
C PRO A 105 7.63 44.21 -8.83
N GLN A 106 8.33 43.17 -8.33
CA GLN A 106 9.15 43.11 -7.11
C GLN A 106 8.43 43.35 -5.76
N ASN A 107 8.18 42.26 -5.01
CA ASN A 107 8.36 42.17 -3.53
C ASN A 107 7.93 40.83 -2.91
N CYS A 108 8.32 39.67 -3.45
CA CYS A 108 8.28 38.44 -2.64
C CYS A 108 9.32 37.43 -3.11
N LEU A 109 10.54 37.57 -2.59
CA LEU A 109 11.47 36.46 -2.49
C LEU A 109 10.95 35.51 -1.41
N ILE A 110 11.14 34.21 -1.61
CA ILE A 110 10.92 33.11 -0.65
C ILE A 110 9.49 32.53 -0.60
N ILE A 111 8.95 31.97 -1.69
CA ILE A 111 8.17 30.71 -1.61
C ILE A 111 8.26 30.03 -2.99
N ASP A 112 9.25 29.17 -3.22
CA ASP A 112 9.20 28.19 -4.34
C ASP A 112 10.25 27.08 -4.19
N THR A 113 10.73 26.82 -2.96
CA THR A 113 11.82 25.87 -2.74
C THR A 113 11.35 24.43 -2.61
N LEU A 114 10.04 24.15 -2.68
CA LEU A 114 9.52 22.82 -2.37
C LEU A 114 8.38 22.40 -3.31
N GLY A 115 8.67 21.55 -4.31
CA GLY A 115 7.67 20.98 -5.22
C GLY A 115 7.23 19.57 -4.81
N ILE A 116 5.94 19.24 -4.90
CA ILE A 116 5.42 17.88 -4.70
C ILE A 116 4.97 17.32 -6.06
N ARG A 117 5.56 16.20 -6.49
CA ARG A 117 5.23 15.43 -7.70
C ARG A 117 3.86 14.77 -7.54
N ASP A 118 3.28 14.34 -8.66
CA ASP A 118 1.92 13.79 -8.71
C ASP A 118 1.73 12.42 -8.04
N ASP A 119 2.84 11.78 -7.66
CA ASP A 119 2.94 10.57 -6.83
C ASP A 119 3.15 10.90 -5.34
N GLY A 120 3.12 12.18 -4.95
CA GLY A 120 3.36 12.65 -3.59
C GLY A 120 4.84 12.80 -3.22
N THR A 121 5.77 12.53 -4.16
CA THR A 121 7.20 12.64 -3.89
C THR A 121 7.67 14.09 -3.94
N PHE A 122 8.58 14.43 -3.04
CA PHE A 122 9.06 15.78 -2.86
C PHE A 122 10.28 16.05 -3.77
N PHE A 123 10.30 17.16 -4.52
CA PHE A 123 11.37 17.53 -5.47
C PHE A 123 11.83 18.98 -5.26
N MET A 124 13.16 19.15 -5.17
CA MET A 124 13.86 20.43 -5.15
C MET A 124 14.33 20.76 -6.57
N LEU A 125 13.86 21.85 -7.17
CA LEU A 125 14.43 22.36 -8.43
C LEU A 125 15.56 23.33 -8.12
N GLY A 126 16.80 22.97 -8.47
CA GLY A 126 17.90 23.93 -8.68
C GLY A 126 19.21 23.59 -7.98
N ASP A 127 20.20 23.17 -8.77
CA ASP A 127 21.61 22.96 -8.38
C ASP A 127 22.35 24.27 -7.98
N GLU A 128 21.71 25.43 -8.07
CA GLU A 128 22.35 26.71 -7.72
C GLU A 128 22.31 27.05 -6.21
N LEU A 129 21.53 26.33 -5.41
CA LEU A 129 21.41 26.60 -3.97
C LEU A 129 22.58 26.08 -3.13
N PHE A 130 23.39 25.13 -3.63
CA PHE A 130 24.51 24.60 -2.85
C PHE A 130 25.58 25.67 -2.57
N ASN A 131 25.79 26.61 -3.50
CA ASN A 131 26.77 27.68 -3.32
C ASN A 131 26.27 28.80 -2.39
N PHE A 132 24.98 29.14 -2.44
CA PHE A 132 24.44 30.24 -1.65
C PHE A 132 24.19 29.85 -0.18
N PHE A 133 23.76 28.61 0.07
CA PHE A 133 23.62 28.09 1.43
C PHE A 133 24.98 27.84 2.09
N SER A 134 25.98 27.38 1.34
CA SER A 134 27.32 27.15 1.91
C SER A 134 27.95 28.44 2.45
N PHE A 135 27.79 29.57 1.73
CA PHE A 135 28.30 30.87 2.19
C PHE A 135 27.58 31.42 3.43
N LYS A 136 26.25 31.25 3.52
CA LYS A 136 25.47 31.71 4.68
C LYS A 136 25.63 30.81 5.91
N ILE A 137 25.80 29.50 5.73
CA ILE A 137 26.08 28.57 6.84
C ILE A 137 27.48 28.81 7.43
N LEU A 138 28.50 29.13 6.61
CA LEU A 138 29.81 29.55 7.14
C LEU A 138 29.72 30.86 7.93
N TYR A 139 28.92 31.83 7.45
CA TYR A 139 28.74 33.11 8.14
C TYR A 139 28.00 32.96 9.48
N LEU A 140 26.95 32.12 9.51
CA LEU A 140 26.21 31.80 10.73
C LEU A 140 27.06 30.98 11.71
N ARG A 141 27.88 30.05 11.24
CA ARG A 141 28.84 29.29 12.07
C ARG A 141 29.88 30.21 12.72
N HIS A 142 30.38 31.22 12.01
CA HIS A 142 31.34 32.18 12.54
C HIS A 142 30.69 33.16 13.54
N PHE A 143 29.40 33.48 13.37
CA PHE A 143 28.63 34.30 14.30
C PHE A 143 28.24 33.54 15.58
N PHE A 144 27.84 32.26 15.46
CA PHE A 144 27.36 31.45 16.58
C PHE A 144 28.47 31.00 17.55
N LEU A 145 29.72 30.89 17.09
CA LEU A 145 30.85 30.47 17.92
C LEU A 145 31.45 31.59 18.81
N ARG A 146 30.98 32.84 18.67
CA ARG A 146 31.57 33.99 19.39
C ARG A 146 30.73 34.52 20.56
N GLU A 147 29.44 34.22 20.61
CA GLU A 147 28.49 34.87 21.55
C GLU A 147 27.71 33.90 22.45
N PHE A 148 27.71 32.59 22.18
CA PHE A 148 26.89 31.65 22.94
C PHE A 148 27.72 30.53 23.57
N GLN A 149 28.02 30.70 24.86
CA GLN A 149 28.51 29.65 25.75
C GLN A 149 27.35 28.69 26.05
N ILE A 150 27.06 27.79 25.11
CA ILE A 150 26.04 26.74 25.29
C ILE A 150 26.74 25.53 25.91
N GLU A 151 26.47 25.28 27.18
CA GLU A 151 26.70 23.96 27.79
C GLU A 151 25.83 22.93 27.07
N LEU A 152 26.47 22.05 26.30
CA LEU A 152 25.81 20.89 25.72
C LEU A 152 25.61 19.83 26.82
N SER A 153 24.36 19.65 27.22
CA SER A 153 23.90 18.41 27.85
C SER A 153 24.18 17.21 26.92
N PRO A 154 24.71 16.08 27.44
CA PRO A 154 25.14 14.95 26.62
C PRO A 154 24.03 14.22 25.85
N ASP A 155 22.75 14.49 26.13
CA ASP A 155 21.64 13.77 25.51
C ASP A 155 21.07 14.41 24.23
N CYS A 156 21.57 15.58 23.81
CA CYS A 156 21.20 16.21 22.53
C CYS A 156 22.06 15.68 21.37
N CYS A 157 22.08 14.37 21.16
CA CYS A 157 22.78 13.72 20.04
C CYS A 157 21.93 13.53 18.78
N ILE A 158 20.77 14.18 18.65
CA ILE A 158 19.93 14.06 17.45
C ILE A 158 19.94 15.39 16.70
N TYR A 159 20.46 15.36 15.47
CA TYR A 159 20.54 16.44 14.47
C TYR A 159 21.85 17.24 14.33
N LEU A 160 23.01 16.57 14.43
CA LEU A 160 24.22 17.09 13.76
C LEU A 160 24.98 15.99 13.01
N HIS A 161 24.29 15.26 12.13
CA HIS A 161 24.91 14.27 11.24
C HIS A 161 24.49 14.40 9.77
N ILE A 162 24.18 15.62 9.30
CA ILE A 162 23.87 15.87 7.88
C ILE A 162 25.02 16.58 7.12
N PHE A 163 26.10 17.00 7.78
CA PHE A 163 27.22 17.63 7.05
C PHE A 163 28.60 17.19 7.57
N LEU A 164 28.97 15.95 7.27
CA LEU A 164 30.36 15.58 7.00
C LEU A 164 30.39 14.52 5.88
N PRO A 165 30.95 14.81 4.70
CA PRO A 165 31.29 13.76 3.76
C PRO A 165 32.52 13.04 4.30
N CYS A 166 32.33 11.87 4.91
CA CYS A 166 33.40 10.89 5.06
C CYS A 166 33.85 10.44 3.67
N LYS A 167 34.90 11.07 3.15
CA LYS A 167 35.84 10.43 2.23
C LYS A 167 37.16 10.31 2.98
N TYR A 168 37.80 9.14 2.82
CA TYR A 168 39.08 8.69 3.39
C TYR A 168 39.02 7.91 4.72
N LEU A 169 38.53 6.66 4.63
CA LEU A 169 39.27 5.43 4.91
C LEU A 169 38.59 4.25 4.20
#